data_AF-A0A3A9X0I2-F1
#
_entry.id   AF-A0A3A9X0I2-F1
#
_cell.length_a   1.000
_cell.length_b   1.000
_cell.length_c   1.000
_cell.angle_alpha   90.00
_cell.angle_beta   90.00
_cell.angle_gamma   90.00
#
_symmetry.space_group_name_H-M   'P 1'
#
loop_
_entity.id
_entity.type
_entity.pdbx_description
1 polymer ?
#
loop_
_entity_poly.entity_id
_entity_poly.type
_entity_poly.pdbx_seq_one_letter_code
_entity_poly.pdbx_strand_id
1 'polypeptide(L)'
;MGRKSIHRERKDKTKKVEQWTQAILPKLSNMALGELTIDDLALLMNKSKSTIYQYFVTKEEIFEYITQIRVDRLKAYKNEISGELSTINYHYETLAKILAEGVKDISPFYLKQLQTHYPSAWSIVNDFLQGLLDDLKHFYVFGIENKMFKEVSPELLIKLDEYFIMQLITDHTFFNNNQQTLESAIKEYMYIKFEGLVLK
;
A
#
# COMPACT_ATOMS: atom_id res chain seq x y z
N MET A 1 -9.51 -40.66 -23.75
CA MET A 1 -8.26 -40.59 -22.95
C MET A 1 -8.13 -39.18 -22.39
N GLY A 2 -8.56 -38.97 -21.14
CA GLY A 2 -8.41 -37.69 -20.45
C GLY A 2 -6.93 -37.46 -20.12
N ARG A 3 -6.38 -36.33 -20.55
CA ARG A 3 -5.01 -35.94 -20.16
C ARG A 3 -5.00 -35.74 -18.65
N LYS A 4 -4.27 -36.60 -17.93
CA LYS A 4 -3.95 -36.42 -16.51
C LYS A 4 -3.35 -35.03 -16.34
N SER A 5 -3.96 -34.20 -15.49
CA SER A 5 -3.38 -32.94 -15.05
C SER A 5 -2.09 -33.27 -14.31
N ILE A 6 -0.95 -33.04 -14.96
CA ILE A 6 0.35 -33.12 -14.30
C ILE A 6 0.37 -31.91 -13.36
N HIS A 7 0.31 -32.14 -12.05
CA HIS A 7 0.74 -31.14 -11.08
C HIS A 7 2.22 -30.86 -11.35
N ARG A 8 2.50 -29.91 -12.25
CA ARG A 8 3.85 -29.39 -12.42
C ARG A 8 4.17 -28.60 -11.17
N GLU A 9 5.30 -28.91 -10.54
CA GLU A 9 5.90 -28.01 -9.56
C GLU A 9 6.02 -26.63 -10.19
N ARG A 10 5.50 -25.63 -9.49
CA ARG A 10 5.49 -24.25 -9.99
C ARG A 10 6.90 -23.72 -9.94
N LYS A 11 7.23 -22.86 -10.90
CA LYS A 11 8.54 -22.20 -10.90
C LYS A 11 8.58 -21.14 -9.81
N ASP A 12 9.76 -20.97 -9.22
CA ASP A 12 10.01 -19.85 -8.32
C ASP A 12 9.80 -18.51 -9.01
N LYS A 13 9.26 -17.55 -8.27
CA LYS A 13 8.99 -16.21 -8.77
C LYS A 13 10.31 -15.43 -8.81
N THR A 14 10.87 -15.31 -10.01
CA THR A 14 12.15 -14.61 -10.25
C THR A 14 11.97 -13.09 -10.30
N LYS A 15 13.07 -12.32 -10.28
CA LYS A 15 13.04 -10.87 -10.53
C LYS A 15 12.33 -10.48 -11.85
N LYS A 16 12.38 -11.34 -12.87
CA LYS A 16 11.63 -11.12 -14.11
C LYS A 16 10.13 -11.18 -13.87
N VAL A 17 9.66 -12.14 -13.06
CA VAL A 17 8.25 -12.27 -12.65
C VAL A 17 7.78 -11.03 -11.92
N GLU A 18 8.58 -10.54 -10.98
CA GLU A 18 8.34 -9.26 -10.30
C GLU A 18 8.21 -8.10 -11.29
N GLN A 19 9.12 -7.95 -12.24
CA GLN A 19 9.11 -6.84 -13.20
C GLN A 19 7.82 -6.78 -14.02
N TRP A 20 7.40 -7.88 -14.65
CA TRP A 20 6.19 -7.83 -15.51
C TRP A 20 4.88 -7.86 -14.71
N THR A 21 4.87 -8.36 -13.47
CA THR A 21 3.68 -8.26 -12.60
C THR A 21 3.49 -6.84 -12.07
N GLN A 22 4.56 -6.14 -11.74
CA GLN A 22 4.47 -4.75 -11.27
C GLN A 22 4.19 -3.77 -12.41
N ALA A 23 4.66 -4.05 -13.63
CA ALA A 23 4.48 -3.17 -14.80
C ALA A 23 3.02 -2.98 -15.24
N ILE A 24 2.08 -3.82 -14.77
CA ILE A 24 0.67 -3.68 -15.10
C ILE A 24 -0.12 -2.79 -14.16
N LEU A 25 0.43 -2.41 -12.99
CA LEU A 25 -0.28 -1.59 -11.99
C LEU A 25 -0.90 -0.31 -12.58
N PRO A 26 -0.18 0.51 -13.38
CA PRO A 26 -0.78 1.71 -13.98
C PRO A 26 -1.95 1.41 -14.93
N LYS A 27 -1.94 0.23 -15.56
CA LYS A 27 -3.01 -0.21 -16.47
C LYS A 27 -4.25 -0.66 -15.70
N LEU A 28 -4.07 -1.18 -14.49
CA LEU A 28 -5.14 -1.68 -13.63
C LEU A 28 -5.90 -0.55 -12.90
N SER A 29 -5.36 0.67 -12.86
CA SER A 29 -5.89 1.80 -12.11
C SER A 29 -7.39 2.05 -12.31
N ASN A 30 -7.94 1.85 -13.51
CA ASN A 30 -9.37 2.12 -13.76
C ASN A 30 -10.13 0.87 -14.25
N MET A 31 -9.60 -0.33 -13.98
CA MET A 31 -10.19 -1.59 -14.43
C MET A 31 -10.99 -2.27 -13.32
N ALA A 32 -12.15 -2.82 -13.66
CA ALA A 32 -12.95 -3.64 -12.74
C ALA A 32 -12.25 -4.99 -12.52
N LEU A 33 -11.46 -5.10 -11.45
CA LEU A 33 -10.58 -6.25 -11.24
C LEU A 33 -11.34 -7.58 -11.11
N GLY A 34 -12.60 -7.55 -10.64
CA GLY A 34 -13.46 -8.72 -10.57
C GLY A 34 -13.79 -9.33 -11.94
N GLU A 35 -13.89 -8.49 -12.97
CA GLU A 35 -14.28 -8.88 -14.34
C GLU A 35 -13.10 -9.40 -15.17
N LEU A 36 -11.86 -9.07 -14.79
CA LEU A 36 -10.66 -9.51 -15.51
C LEU A 36 -10.53 -11.04 -15.48
N THR A 37 -10.15 -11.62 -16.61
CA THR A 37 -9.75 -13.04 -16.70
C THR A 37 -8.23 -13.19 -16.61
N ILE A 38 -7.75 -14.43 -16.39
CA ILE A 38 -6.31 -14.73 -16.50
C ILE A 38 -5.76 -14.41 -17.89
N ASP A 39 -6.59 -14.51 -18.94
CA ASP A 39 -6.19 -14.17 -20.30
C ASP A 39 -5.98 -12.66 -20.46
N ASP A 40 -6.87 -11.85 -19.89
CA ASP A 40 -6.72 -10.39 -19.87
C ASP A 40 -5.45 -9.98 -19.12
N LEU A 41 -5.20 -10.58 -17.96
CA LEU A 41 -3.98 -10.34 -17.18
C LEU A 41 -2.73 -10.76 -17.96
N ALA A 42 -2.76 -11.90 -18.64
CA ALA A 42 -1.65 -12.35 -19.48
C ALA A 42 -1.36 -11.36 -20.62
N LEU A 43 -2.40 -10.84 -21.28
CA LEU A 43 -2.28 -9.81 -22.32
C LEU A 43 -1.69 -8.52 -21.76
N LEU A 44 -2.17 -8.04 -20.61
CA LEU A 44 -1.64 -6.83 -19.95
C LEU A 44 -0.15 -6.95 -19.62
N MET A 45 0.29 -8.13 -19.19
CA MET A 45 1.67 -8.47 -18.85
C MET A 45 2.54 -8.78 -20.09
N ASN A 46 1.95 -8.81 -21.29
CA ASN A 46 2.59 -9.25 -22.52
C ASN A 46 3.22 -10.65 -22.37
N LYS A 47 2.42 -11.61 -21.90
CA LYS A 47 2.81 -13.01 -21.65
C LYS A 47 1.73 -13.95 -22.19
N SER A 48 2.11 -15.19 -22.49
CA SER A 48 1.12 -16.22 -22.80
C SER A 48 0.42 -16.70 -21.53
N LYS A 49 -0.84 -17.14 -21.66
CA LYS A 49 -1.57 -17.84 -20.60
C LYS A 49 -0.74 -19.01 -20.01
N SER A 50 -0.06 -19.76 -20.86
CA SER A 50 0.84 -20.84 -20.44
C SER A 50 2.06 -20.38 -19.64
N THR A 51 2.50 -19.13 -19.81
CA THR A 51 3.57 -18.54 -18.99
C THR A 51 3.03 -18.12 -17.63
N ILE A 52 1.84 -17.52 -17.56
CA ILE A 52 1.21 -17.17 -16.29
C ILE A 52 1.00 -18.42 -15.42
N TYR A 53 0.47 -19.50 -16.00
CA TYR A 53 0.23 -20.76 -15.27
C TYR A 53 1.49 -21.50 -14.80
N GLN A 54 2.69 -21.08 -15.22
CA GLN A 54 3.93 -21.61 -14.63
C GLN A 54 4.19 -21.06 -13.22
N TYR A 55 3.57 -19.93 -12.85
CA TYR A 55 3.82 -19.21 -11.60
C TYR A 55 2.57 -19.01 -10.75
N PHE A 56 1.40 -18.86 -11.39
CA PHE A 56 0.13 -18.52 -10.73
C PHE A 56 -1.00 -19.44 -11.21
N VAL A 57 -1.81 -19.95 -10.30
CA VAL A 57 -2.96 -20.80 -10.61
C VAL A 57 -4.27 -20.02 -10.64
N THR A 58 -4.39 -18.97 -9.84
CA THR A 58 -5.60 -18.17 -9.72
C THR A 58 -5.31 -16.68 -9.87
N LYS A 59 -6.36 -15.87 -10.05
CA LYS A 59 -6.24 -14.41 -10.07
C LYS A 59 -5.83 -13.90 -8.70
N GLU A 60 -6.36 -14.52 -7.64
CA GLU A 60 -6.06 -14.23 -6.24
C GLU A 60 -4.55 -14.32 -5.99
N GLU A 61 -3.88 -15.39 -6.43
CA GLU A 61 -2.43 -15.52 -6.28
C GLU A 61 -1.64 -14.43 -7.03
N ILE A 62 -2.16 -13.94 -8.17
CA ILE A 62 -1.53 -12.85 -8.93
C ILE A 62 -1.62 -11.55 -8.13
N PHE A 63 -2.82 -11.19 -7.65
CA PHE A 63 -3.04 -9.96 -6.90
C PHE A 63 -2.37 -9.97 -5.52
N GLU A 64 -2.36 -11.10 -4.83
CA GLU A 64 -1.59 -11.29 -3.60
C GLU A 64 -0.10 -11.01 -3.85
N TYR A 65 0.46 -11.60 -4.89
CA TYR A 65 1.87 -11.41 -5.22
C TYR A 65 2.19 -9.96 -5.62
N ILE A 66 1.35 -9.34 -6.45
CA ILE A 66 1.52 -7.94 -6.84
C ILE A 66 1.53 -7.04 -5.60
N THR A 67 0.56 -7.24 -4.69
CA THR A 67 0.45 -6.47 -3.45
C THR A 67 1.63 -6.73 -2.51
N GLN A 68 2.04 -7.98 -2.34
CA GLN A 68 3.15 -8.35 -1.47
C GLN A 68 4.45 -7.67 -1.90
N ILE A 69 4.78 -7.70 -3.20
CA ILE A 69 5.97 -7.02 -3.73
C ILE A 69 5.91 -5.51 -3.45
N ARG A 70 4.74 -4.88 -3.58
CA ARG A 70 4.61 -3.45 -3.31
C ARG A 70 4.82 -3.16 -1.82
N VAL A 71 4.20 -3.93 -0.93
CA VAL A 71 4.39 -3.79 0.52
C VAL A 71 5.83 -4.05 0.93
N ASP A 72 6.50 -5.05 0.35
CA ASP A 72 7.90 -5.35 0.66
C ASP A 72 8.82 -4.20 0.24
N ARG A 73 8.57 -3.57 -0.92
CA ARG A 73 9.28 -2.35 -1.34
C ARG A 73 9.04 -1.18 -0.38
N LEU A 74 7.83 -1.01 0.13
CA LEU A 74 7.54 0.04 1.12
C LEU A 74 8.22 -0.22 2.45
N LYS A 75 8.30 -1.49 2.90
CA LYS A 75 9.05 -1.87 4.10
C LYS A 75 10.55 -1.63 3.92
N ALA A 76 11.11 -1.96 2.76
CA ALA A 76 12.50 -1.65 2.44
C ALA A 76 12.76 -0.13 2.43
N TYR A 77 11.88 0.63 1.79
CA TYR A 77 11.93 2.10 1.76
C TYR A 77 11.86 2.70 3.17
N LYS A 78 10.97 2.20 4.04
CA LYS A 78 10.92 2.57 5.46
C LYS A 78 12.26 2.33 6.16
N ASN A 79 12.86 1.16 5.95
CA ASN A 79 14.13 0.80 6.59
C ASN A 79 15.29 1.68 6.11
N GLU A 80 15.35 2.00 4.81
CA GLU A 80 16.35 2.90 4.23
C GLU A 80 16.27 4.30 4.83
N ILE A 81 15.05 4.84 4.99
CA ILE A 81 14.86 6.17 5.57
C ILE A 81 15.11 6.18 7.09
N SER A 82 14.83 5.08 7.80
CA SER A 82 15.10 4.98 9.24
C SER A 82 16.60 4.92 9.60
N GLY A 83 17.48 4.75 8.60
CA GLY A 83 18.93 4.66 8.78
C GLY A 83 19.63 6.00 9.05
N GLU A 84 18.94 7.13 8.90
CA GLU A 84 19.49 8.46 9.14
C GLU A 84 18.55 9.32 10.02
N LEU A 85 19.09 9.82 11.14
CA LEU A 85 18.70 11.06 11.85
C LEU A 85 17.58 11.04 12.92
N SER A 86 17.83 11.88 13.92
CA SER A 86 17.35 11.85 15.31
C SER A 86 16.39 13.01 15.67
N THR A 87 15.62 13.52 14.70
CA THR A 87 14.76 14.71 14.90
C THR A 87 13.30 14.43 14.59
N ILE A 88 12.39 15.04 15.38
CA ILE A 88 10.93 14.91 15.25
C ILE A 88 10.46 15.19 13.82
N ASN A 89 10.98 16.27 13.20
CA ASN A 89 10.56 16.67 11.86
C ASN A 89 10.83 15.59 10.82
N TYR A 90 11.96 14.90 10.96
CA TYR A 90 12.32 13.83 10.05
C TYR A 90 11.39 12.62 10.18
N HIS A 91 10.99 12.27 11.40
CA HIS A 91 10.12 11.11 11.64
C HIS A 91 8.73 11.25 11.01
N TYR A 92 8.07 12.41 11.14
CA TYR A 92 6.74 12.55 10.52
C TYR A 92 6.80 12.73 9.00
N GLU A 93 7.80 13.45 8.49
CA GLU A 93 8.00 13.57 7.03
C GLU A 93 8.25 12.19 6.41
N THR A 94 8.98 11.32 7.11
CA THR A 94 9.22 9.94 6.70
C THR A 94 7.91 9.17 6.60
N LEU A 95 7.04 9.26 7.61
CA LEU A 95 5.74 8.59 7.60
C LEU A 95 4.83 9.13 6.48
N ALA A 96 4.84 10.45 6.25
CA ALA A 96 4.15 11.07 5.13
C ALA A 96 4.66 10.55 3.77
N LYS A 97 5.99 10.44 3.60
CA LYS A 97 6.62 9.90 2.39
C LYS A 97 6.28 8.43 2.17
N ILE A 98 6.27 7.61 3.21
CA ILE A 98 5.90 6.19 3.11
C ILE A 98 4.45 6.04 2.65
N LEU A 99 3.52 6.79 3.23
CA LEU A 99 2.12 6.77 2.81
C LEU A 99 1.95 7.25 1.38
N ALA A 100 2.61 8.37 1.00
CA ALA A 100 2.57 8.90 -0.35
C ALA A 100 3.14 7.93 -1.39
N GLU A 101 4.27 7.29 -1.10
CA GLU A 101 4.87 6.27 -1.97
C GLU A 101 3.99 5.02 -2.04
N GLY A 102 3.30 4.67 -0.95
CA GLY A 102 2.38 3.53 -0.90
C GLY A 102 1.20 3.66 -1.84
N VAL A 103 0.71 4.88 -2.05
CA VAL A 103 -0.41 5.18 -2.96
C VAL A 103 0.02 5.65 -4.34
N LYS A 104 1.33 5.83 -4.56
CA LYS A 104 1.87 6.23 -5.86
C LYS A 104 1.59 5.18 -6.92
N ASP A 105 1.14 5.65 -8.08
CA ASP A 105 0.72 4.83 -9.24
C ASP A 105 -0.44 3.87 -8.96
N ILE A 106 -1.14 4.05 -7.84
CA ILE A 106 -2.31 3.28 -7.45
C ILE A 106 -3.50 4.22 -7.34
N SER A 107 -4.59 3.90 -8.02
CA SER A 107 -5.82 4.69 -7.88
C SER A 107 -6.66 4.23 -6.67
N PRO A 108 -7.47 5.12 -6.10
CA PRO A 108 -8.49 4.72 -5.11
C PRO A 108 -9.47 3.68 -5.66
N PHE A 109 -9.79 3.75 -6.97
CA PHE A 109 -10.64 2.76 -7.63
C PHE A 109 -10.02 1.36 -7.60
N TYR A 110 -8.73 1.23 -7.89
CA TYR A 110 -8.01 -0.03 -7.81
C TYR A 110 -8.06 -0.60 -6.39
N LEU A 111 -7.80 0.22 -5.36
CA LEU A 111 -7.81 -0.23 -3.97
C LEU A 111 -9.20 -0.70 -3.54
N LYS A 112 -10.26 -0.01 -3.95
CA LYS A 112 -11.65 -0.44 -3.74
C LYS A 112 -11.96 -1.78 -4.43
N GLN A 113 -11.51 -1.94 -5.67
CA GLN A 113 -11.66 -3.20 -6.41
C GLN A 113 -10.89 -4.34 -5.74
N LEU A 114 -9.68 -4.07 -5.26
CA LEU A 114 -8.84 -5.02 -4.53
C LEU A 114 -9.52 -5.48 -3.23
N GLN A 115 -10.01 -4.52 -2.44
CA GLN A 115 -10.75 -4.79 -1.20
C GLN A 115 -12.00 -5.64 -1.44
N THR A 116 -12.75 -5.35 -2.50
CA THR A 116 -14.03 -6.01 -2.79
C THR A 116 -13.86 -7.42 -3.34
N HIS A 117 -12.90 -7.62 -4.24
CA HIS A 117 -12.79 -8.85 -5.03
C HIS A 117 -11.63 -9.77 -4.62
N TYR A 118 -10.62 -9.24 -3.92
CA TYR A 118 -9.40 -9.97 -3.56
C TYR A 118 -9.05 -9.78 -2.08
N PRO A 119 -9.87 -10.32 -1.15
CA PRO A 119 -9.74 -10.07 0.28
C PRO A 119 -8.40 -10.54 0.88
N SER A 120 -7.79 -11.58 0.33
CA SER A 120 -6.46 -12.05 0.75
C SER A 120 -5.36 -11.05 0.39
N ALA A 121 -5.40 -10.49 -0.82
CA ALA A 121 -4.51 -9.40 -1.21
C ALA A 121 -4.76 -8.14 -0.38
N TRP A 122 -6.02 -7.83 -0.08
CA TRP A 122 -6.38 -6.71 0.79
C TRP A 122 -5.87 -6.88 2.23
N SER A 123 -5.85 -8.11 2.76
CA SER A 123 -5.27 -8.39 4.08
C SER A 123 -3.82 -7.94 4.16
N ILE A 124 -3.02 -8.14 3.11
CA ILE A 124 -1.62 -7.69 3.07
C ILE A 124 -1.52 -6.15 3.19
N VAL A 125 -2.45 -5.41 2.58
CA VAL A 125 -2.54 -3.95 2.72
C VAL A 125 -2.90 -3.57 4.15
N ASN A 126 -3.93 -4.20 4.71
CA ASN A 126 -4.36 -3.95 6.09
C ASN A 126 -3.25 -4.21 7.09
N ASP A 127 -2.53 -5.33 6.98
CA ASP A 127 -1.44 -5.70 7.88
C ASP A 127 -0.30 -4.67 7.82
N PHE A 128 0.00 -4.16 6.62
CA PHE A 128 0.97 -3.08 6.45
C PHE A 128 0.51 -1.77 7.11
N LEU A 129 -0.76 -1.38 6.91
CA LEU A 129 -1.32 -0.17 7.51
C LEU A 129 -1.38 -0.24 9.04
N GLN A 130 -1.76 -1.39 9.60
CA GLN A 130 -1.75 -1.60 11.06
C GLN A 130 -0.34 -1.46 11.63
N GLY A 131 0.67 -2.05 10.96
CA GLY A 131 2.07 -1.86 11.35
C GLY A 131 2.50 -0.38 11.36
N LEU A 132 2.10 0.39 10.34
CA LEU A 132 2.39 1.84 10.29
C LEU A 132 1.68 2.63 11.41
N LEU A 133 0.43 2.29 11.72
CA LEU A 133 -0.31 2.91 12.82
C LEU A 133 0.33 2.57 14.17
N ASP A 134 0.80 1.33 14.35
CA ASP A 134 1.54 0.95 15.55
C ASP A 134 2.85 1.75 15.66
N ASP A 135 3.62 1.91 14.58
CA ASP A 135 4.83 2.75 14.59
C ASP A 135 4.51 4.20 14.99
N LEU A 136 3.44 4.78 14.43
CA LEU A 136 2.94 6.11 14.77
C LEU A 136 2.55 6.20 16.25
N LYS A 137 1.92 5.15 16.80
CA LYS A 137 1.51 5.13 18.20
C LYS A 137 2.73 5.21 19.12
N HIS A 138 3.73 4.38 18.85
CA HIS A 138 4.98 4.40 19.60
C HIS A 138 5.66 5.77 19.51
N PHE A 139 5.63 6.40 18.33
CA PHE A 139 6.17 7.74 18.15
C PHE A 139 5.43 8.80 18.98
N TYR A 140 4.11 8.75 19.04
CA TYR A 140 3.31 9.65 19.88
C TYR A 140 3.59 9.47 21.36
N VAL A 141 3.57 8.23 21.85
CA VAL A 141 3.89 7.90 23.24
C VAL A 141 5.28 8.42 23.60
N PHE A 142 6.29 8.09 22.79
CA PHE A 142 7.66 8.53 23.00
C PHE A 142 7.76 10.06 23.05
N GLY A 143 7.16 10.77 22.11
CA GLY A 143 7.23 12.23 22.08
C GLY A 143 6.50 12.91 23.25
N ILE A 144 5.41 12.32 23.74
CA ILE A 144 4.70 12.82 24.93
C ILE A 144 5.54 12.59 26.19
N GLU A 145 6.06 11.38 26.40
CA GLU A 145 6.90 11.03 27.56
C GLU A 145 8.17 11.88 27.65
N ASN A 146 8.76 12.23 26.49
CA ASN A 146 9.95 13.06 26.39
C ASN A 146 9.65 14.56 26.34
N LYS A 147 8.40 14.99 26.57
CA LYS A 147 7.97 16.40 26.53
C LYS A 147 8.32 17.11 25.22
N MET A 148 8.32 16.36 24.13
CA MET A 148 8.44 16.86 22.76
C MET A 148 7.06 17.23 22.18
N PHE A 149 6.03 16.51 22.61
CA PHE A 149 4.64 16.69 22.21
C PHE A 149 3.77 17.13 23.39
N LYS A 150 2.69 17.85 23.08
CA LYS A 150 1.64 18.16 24.05
C LYS A 150 0.98 16.87 24.56
N GLU A 151 0.55 16.89 25.82
CA GLU A 151 -0.21 15.79 26.42
C GLU A 151 -1.59 15.67 25.76
N VAL A 152 -1.69 14.78 24.77
CA VAL A 152 -2.90 14.44 24.03
C VAL A 152 -2.99 12.92 23.99
N SER A 153 -4.20 12.36 23.99
CA SER A 153 -4.39 10.89 23.94
C SER A 153 -3.77 10.30 22.66
N PRO A 154 -2.76 9.40 22.77
CA PRO A 154 -2.22 8.68 21.62
C PRO A 154 -3.29 7.85 20.90
N GLU A 155 -4.24 7.27 21.64
CA GLU A 155 -5.34 6.49 21.09
C GLU A 155 -6.24 7.34 20.19
N LEU A 156 -6.55 8.57 20.59
CA LEU A 156 -7.34 9.49 19.78
C LEU A 156 -6.59 9.86 18.49
N LEU A 157 -5.29 10.19 18.59
CA LEU A 157 -4.45 10.52 17.43
C LEU A 157 -4.43 9.38 16.41
N ILE A 158 -4.23 8.15 16.88
CA ILE A 158 -4.22 6.97 16.01
C ILE A 158 -5.57 6.69 15.37
N LYS A 159 -6.67 6.90 16.10
CA LYS A 159 -8.02 6.75 15.50
C LYS A 159 -8.29 7.78 14.41
N LEU A 160 -7.81 9.00 14.57
CA LEU A 160 -7.90 10.03 13.53
C LEU A 160 -7.04 9.68 12.31
N ASP A 161 -5.83 9.16 12.55
CA ASP A 161 -4.92 8.71 11.48
C ASP A 161 -5.50 7.54 10.70
N GLU A 162 -6.02 6.53 11.39
CA GLU A 162 -6.70 5.37 10.80
C GLU A 162 -7.87 5.82 9.93
N TYR A 163 -8.73 6.71 10.43
CA TYR A 163 -9.87 7.23 9.69
C TYR A 163 -9.42 7.99 8.44
N PHE A 164 -8.46 8.91 8.58
CA PHE A 164 -7.95 9.69 7.45
C PHE A 164 -7.35 8.80 6.37
N ILE A 165 -6.46 7.87 6.74
CA ILE A 165 -5.80 6.95 5.80
C ILE A 165 -6.83 6.04 5.13
N MET A 166 -7.81 5.53 5.88
CA MET A 166 -8.84 4.67 5.31
C MET A 166 -9.73 5.42 4.31
N GLN A 167 -10.15 6.65 4.63
CA GLN A 167 -10.89 7.50 3.70
C GLN A 167 -10.06 7.80 2.45
N LEU A 168 -8.78 8.11 2.63
CA LEU A 168 -7.85 8.39 1.55
C LEU A 168 -7.71 7.22 0.55
N ILE A 169 -7.76 5.99 1.06
CA ILE A 169 -7.60 4.76 0.28
C ILE A 169 -8.92 4.28 -0.33
N THR A 170 -10.04 4.43 0.38
CA THR A 170 -11.32 3.82 0.02
C THR A 170 -12.30 4.78 -0.65
N ASP A 171 -12.17 6.09 -0.42
CA ASP A 171 -13.05 7.10 -0.99
C ASP A 171 -12.42 7.78 -2.21
N HIS A 172 -12.74 7.20 -3.37
CA HIS A 172 -12.44 7.78 -4.69
C HIS A 172 -12.95 9.21 -4.92
N THR A 173 -13.89 9.73 -4.11
CA THR A 173 -14.43 11.09 -4.27
C THR A 173 -13.77 12.13 -3.38
N PHE A 174 -13.00 11.70 -2.37
CA PHE A 174 -12.46 12.57 -1.34
C PHE A 174 -11.59 13.71 -1.89
N PHE A 175 -10.91 13.50 -3.01
CA PHE A 175 -10.08 14.52 -3.69
C PHE A 175 -10.54 14.90 -5.10
N ASN A 176 -11.63 14.33 -5.62
CA ASN A 176 -12.01 14.47 -7.04
C ASN A 176 -12.36 15.90 -7.49
N ASN A 177 -12.48 16.85 -6.56
CA ASN A 177 -12.85 18.24 -6.87
C ASN A 177 -11.73 19.26 -6.63
N ASN A 178 -10.57 18.84 -6.11
CA ASN A 178 -9.48 19.73 -5.76
C ASN A 178 -8.26 19.38 -6.63
N GLN A 179 -7.55 20.36 -7.16
CA GLN A 179 -6.31 20.18 -7.95
C GLN A 179 -5.13 19.56 -7.13
N GLN A 180 -5.41 19.02 -5.95
CA GLN A 180 -4.44 18.44 -5.04
C GLN A 180 -4.20 16.97 -5.36
N THR A 181 -2.93 16.57 -5.37
CA THR A 181 -2.55 15.17 -5.44
C THR A 181 -2.73 14.50 -4.07
N LEU A 182 -2.92 13.18 -4.08
CA LEU A 182 -3.01 12.36 -2.88
C LEU A 182 -1.81 12.55 -1.94
N GLU A 183 -0.62 12.66 -2.53
CA GLU A 183 0.62 12.99 -1.84
C GLU A 183 0.56 14.35 -1.12
N SER A 184 0.06 15.40 -1.78
CA SER A 184 -0.05 16.75 -1.17
C SER A 184 -0.97 16.73 0.04
N ALA A 185 -2.11 16.04 -0.09
CA ALA A 185 -3.07 15.96 1.00
C ALA A 185 -2.52 15.22 2.23
N ILE A 186 -1.77 14.13 2.02
CA ILE A 186 -1.07 13.42 3.10
C ILE A 186 -0.07 14.36 3.79
N LYS A 187 0.73 15.10 3.00
CA LYS A 187 1.72 16.05 3.53
C LYS A 187 1.06 17.17 4.36
N GLU A 188 -0.01 17.77 3.86
CA GLU A 188 -0.73 18.84 4.56
C GLU A 188 -1.42 18.34 5.82
N TYR A 189 -2.05 17.18 5.78
CA TYR A 189 -2.64 16.54 6.96
C TYR A 189 -1.60 16.33 8.07
N MET A 190 -0.45 15.77 7.70
CA MET A 190 0.66 15.55 8.64
C MET A 190 1.21 16.88 9.17
N TYR A 191 1.41 17.87 8.31
CA TYR A 191 1.88 19.20 8.72
C TYR A 191 0.96 19.83 9.78
N ILE A 192 -0.36 19.91 9.51
CA ILE A 192 -1.33 20.50 10.43
C ILE A 192 -1.32 19.76 11.78
N LYS A 193 -1.30 18.42 11.74
CA LYS A 193 -1.28 17.59 12.94
C LYS A 193 -0.04 17.85 13.80
N PHE A 194 1.15 17.83 13.19
CA PHE A 194 2.40 17.97 13.94
C PHE A 194 2.68 19.40 14.39
N GLU A 195 2.30 20.43 13.61
CA GLU A 195 2.32 21.83 14.09
C GLU A 195 1.42 22.03 15.32
N GLY A 196 0.28 21.34 15.37
CA GLY A 196 -0.60 21.35 16.53
C GLY A 196 -0.03 20.62 17.74
N LEU A 197 0.77 19.58 17.52
CA LEU A 197 1.23 18.64 18.55
C LEU A 197 2.58 19.02 19.17
N VAL A 198 3.51 19.56 18.38
CA VAL A 198 4.87 19.90 18.82
C VAL A 198 4.86 21.03 19.85
N LEU A 199 5.61 20.84 20.94
CA LEU A 199 5.89 21.90 21.91
C LEU A 199 6.92 22.88 21.33
N LYS A 200 6.61 24.18 21.41
CA LYS A 200 7.48 25.27 20.95
C LYS A 200 8.40 25.74 22.06
#